data_AF-A0A538FEN7-F1
#
_entry.id   AF-A0A538FEN7-F1
#
_cell.length_a   1.000
_cell.length_b   1.000
_cell.length_c   1.000
_cell.angle_alpha   90.00
_cell.angle_beta   90.00
_cell.angle_gamma   90.00
#
_symmetry.space_group_name_H-M   'P 1'
#
loop_
_entity.id
_entity.type
_entity.pdbx_description
1 polymer ?
#
loop_
_entity_poly.entity_id
_entity_poly.type
_entity_poly.pdbx_seq_one_letter_code
_entity_poly.pdbx_strand_id
1 'polypeptide(L)'
;MTFRERGPDWIRDPGLRAAATLFAAGLAGLVGVGLAWAGVAGKLSVPMQLPFVVSGGIGGVALTGAAWGMLAIHLERRAAAYERAALETVVRDAAEFAERLRSRPGPTEGRSRPARLSRRRQPKP
;
A
#
# COMPACT_ATOMS: atom_id res chain seq x y z
N MET A 1 21.20 -17.67 -19.27
CA MET A 1 20.31 -16.81 -18.47
C MET A 1 18.89 -17.30 -18.65
N THR A 2 18.38 -18.10 -17.71
CA THR A 2 17.01 -18.64 -17.74
C THR A 2 16.05 -17.60 -17.18
N PHE A 3 15.20 -17.01 -18.04
CA PHE A 3 14.04 -16.22 -17.64
C PHE A 3 13.08 -17.14 -16.87
N ARG A 4 13.19 -17.14 -15.54
CA ARG A 4 12.19 -17.75 -14.67
C ARG A 4 10.97 -16.87 -14.76
N GLU A 5 9.95 -17.28 -15.50
CA GLU A 5 8.66 -16.61 -15.53
C GLU A 5 8.15 -16.52 -14.09
N ARG A 6 8.20 -15.31 -13.51
CA ARG A 6 7.50 -15.01 -12.27
C ARG A 6 6.02 -15.06 -12.64
N GLY A 7 5.38 -16.21 -12.38
CA GLY A 7 3.93 -16.31 -12.39
C GLY A 7 3.37 -15.13 -11.59
N PRO A 8 2.24 -14.54 -12.02
CA PRO A 8 1.94 -13.17 -11.70
C PRO A 8 1.70 -13.02 -10.19
N ASP A 9 2.58 -12.25 -9.54
CA ASP A 9 2.70 -12.14 -8.08
C ASP A 9 1.42 -11.61 -7.39
N TRP A 10 0.44 -11.11 -8.15
CA TRP A 10 -0.85 -10.63 -7.63
C TRP A 10 -1.70 -11.74 -6.97
N ILE A 11 -1.52 -13.01 -7.35
CA ILE A 11 -2.29 -14.12 -6.76
C ILE A 11 -1.91 -14.34 -5.30
N ARG A 12 -0.71 -13.95 -4.88
CA ARG A 12 -0.26 -14.09 -3.48
C ARG A 12 -0.62 -12.90 -2.60
N ASP A 13 -0.92 -11.74 -3.17
CA ASP A 13 -1.35 -10.57 -2.39
C ASP A 13 -2.85 -10.68 -2.05
N PRO A 14 -3.22 -10.92 -0.78
CA PRO A 14 -4.61 -11.06 -0.37
C PRO A 14 -5.45 -9.81 -0.67
N GLY A 15 -4.86 -8.62 -0.66
CA GLY A 15 -5.62 -7.41 -0.93
C GLY A 15 -5.82 -7.13 -2.42
N LEU A 16 -4.93 -7.60 -3.30
CA LEU A 16 -5.15 -7.56 -4.76
C LEU A 16 -6.26 -8.54 -5.15
N ARG A 17 -6.27 -9.73 -4.52
CA ARG A 17 -7.36 -10.69 -4.66
C ARG A 17 -8.70 -10.10 -4.21
N ALA A 18 -8.75 -9.45 -3.06
CA ALA A 18 -9.98 -8.81 -2.58
C ALA A 18 -10.47 -7.73 -3.56
N ALA A 19 -9.57 -6.88 -4.08
CA ALA A 19 -9.91 -5.87 -5.07
C ALA A 19 -10.45 -6.49 -6.37
N ALA A 20 -9.79 -7.53 -6.88
CA ALA A 20 -10.23 -8.24 -8.08
C ALA A 20 -11.61 -8.89 -7.90
N THR A 21 -11.87 -9.52 -6.74
CA THR A 21 -13.17 -10.11 -6.43
C THR A 21 -14.27 -9.05 -6.37
N LEU A 22 -14.03 -7.91 -5.72
CA LEU A 22 -15.00 -6.81 -5.65
C LEU A 22 -15.26 -6.21 -7.04
N PHE A 23 -14.22 -6.05 -7.85
CA PHE A 23 -14.36 -5.60 -9.23
C PHE A 23 -15.21 -6.57 -10.06
N ALA A 24 -14.92 -7.88 -9.98
CA ALA A 24 -15.69 -8.92 -10.66
C ALA A 24 -17.15 -8.97 -10.18
N ALA A 25 -17.40 -8.79 -8.88
CA ALA A 25 -18.75 -8.73 -8.31
C ALA A 25 -19.53 -7.52 -8.84
N GLY A 26 -18.89 -6.36 -8.98
CA GLY A 26 -19.50 -5.18 -9.60
C GLY A 26 -19.88 -5.41 -11.07
N LEU A 27 -19.00 -6.05 -11.84
CA LEU A 27 -19.31 -6.46 -13.22
C LEU A 27 -20.47 -7.45 -13.30
N ALA A 28 -20.52 -8.43 -12.38
CA ALA A 28 -21.63 -9.37 -12.30
C ALA A 28 -22.97 -8.66 -12.02
N GLY A 29 -22.97 -7.64 -11.15
CA GLY A 29 -24.14 -6.79 -10.90
C GLY A 29 -24.61 -6.06 -12.15
N LEU A 30 -23.69 -5.44 -12.91
CA LEU A 30 -23.99 -4.79 -14.19
C LEU A 30 -24.59 -5.76 -15.23
N VAL A 31 -24.03 -6.96 -15.34
CA VAL A 31 -24.57 -8.01 -16.21
C VAL A 31 -25.99 -8.37 -15.80
N GLY A 32 -26.25 -8.46 -14.48
CA GLY A 32 -27.60 -8.65 -13.93
C GLY A 32 -28.59 -7.58 -14.37
N VAL A 33 -28.19 -6.30 -14.37
CA VAL A 33 -29.02 -5.18 -14.86
C VAL A 33 -29.29 -5.31 -16.35
N GLY A 34 -28.28 -5.67 -17.15
CA GLY A 34 -28.45 -5.92 -18.59
C GLY A 34 -29.43 -7.07 -18.88
N LEU A 35 -29.36 -8.15 -18.09
CA LEU A 35 -30.30 -9.27 -18.19
C LEU A 35 -31.71 -8.89 -17.74
N ALA A 36 -31.85 -8.03 -16.73
CA ALA A 36 -33.15 -7.48 -16.33
C ALA A 36 -33.79 -6.70 -17.48
N TRP A 37 -33.00 -5.81 -18.12
CA TRP A 37 -33.45 -5.06 -19.28
C TRP A 37 -33.89 -5.98 -20.42
N ALA A 38 -33.06 -6.94 -20.80
CA ALA A 38 -33.39 -7.91 -21.85
C ALA A 38 -34.64 -8.74 -21.50
N GLY A 39 -34.80 -9.11 -20.23
CA GLY A 39 -35.96 -9.86 -19.73
C GLY A 39 -37.26 -9.05 -19.71
N VAL A 40 -37.20 -7.73 -19.58
CA VAL A 40 -38.37 -6.84 -19.56
C VAL A 40 -38.74 -6.37 -20.97
N ALA A 41 -37.76 -6.05 -21.81
CA ALA A 41 -37.97 -5.45 -23.13
C ALA A 41 -38.85 -6.27 -24.09
N GLY A 42 -38.91 -7.59 -23.90
CA GLY A 42 -39.74 -8.49 -24.72
C GLY A 42 -41.14 -8.79 -24.18
N LYS A 43 -41.56 -8.23 -23.03
CA LYS A 43 -42.80 -8.64 -22.34
C LYS A 43 -43.79 -7.49 -22.21
N LEU A 44 -45.03 -7.67 -22.69
CA LEU A 44 -46.12 -6.70 -22.48
C LEU A 44 -46.83 -6.84 -21.12
N SER A 45 -46.79 -8.02 -20.48
CA SER A 45 -47.48 -8.21 -19.21
C SER A 45 -46.63 -7.76 -18.02
N VAL A 46 -47.11 -6.74 -17.31
CA VAL A 46 -46.46 -6.17 -16.11
C VAL A 46 -46.15 -7.24 -15.05
N PRO A 47 -47.02 -8.22 -14.74
CA PRO A 47 -46.72 -9.22 -13.73
C PRO A 47 -45.51 -10.09 -14.08
N MET A 48 -45.24 -10.36 -15.36
CA MET A 48 -44.06 -11.13 -15.78
C MET A 48 -42.78 -10.28 -15.81
N GLN A 49 -42.87 -8.96 -15.74
CA GLN A 49 -41.72 -8.05 -15.67
C GLN A 49 -41.17 -7.94 -14.24
N LEU A 50 -42.04 -7.94 -13.23
CA LEU A 50 -41.67 -7.72 -11.83
C LEU A 50 -40.52 -8.63 -11.33
N PRO A 51 -40.49 -9.95 -11.61
CA PRO A 51 -39.38 -10.80 -11.16
C PRO A 51 -38.01 -10.37 -11.74
N PHE A 52 -37.98 -9.88 -12.99
CA PHE A 52 -36.75 -9.44 -13.65
C PHE A 52 -36.27 -8.10 -13.11
N VAL A 53 -37.21 -7.17 -12.88
CA VAL A 53 -36.92 -5.86 -12.29
C VAL A 53 -36.41 -6.00 -10.86
N VAL A 54 -37.04 -6.83 -10.04
CA VAL A 54 -36.64 -7.01 -8.63
C VAL A 54 -35.30 -7.75 -8.52
N SER A 55 -35.12 -8.84 -9.24
CA SER A 55 -33.89 -9.64 -9.13
C SER A 55 -32.69 -9.01 -9.84
N GLY A 56 -32.79 -8.74 -11.14
CA GLY A 56 -31.66 -8.25 -11.94
C GLY A 56 -31.54 -6.73 -11.91
N GLY A 57 -32.65 -5.99 -11.81
CA GLY A 57 -32.64 -4.53 -11.72
C GLY A 57 -32.18 -4.06 -10.35
N ILE A 58 -33.04 -4.21 -9.33
CA ILE A 58 -32.75 -3.76 -7.96
C ILE A 58 -31.55 -4.53 -7.39
N GLY A 59 -31.56 -5.86 -7.50
CA GLY A 59 -30.45 -6.68 -7.02
C GLY A 59 -29.12 -6.38 -7.73
N GLY A 60 -29.15 -6.19 -9.06
CA GLY A 60 -27.97 -5.85 -9.85
C GLY A 60 -27.40 -4.47 -9.49
N VAL A 61 -28.25 -3.45 -9.35
CA VAL A 61 -27.84 -2.11 -8.92
C VAL A 61 -27.26 -2.13 -7.50
N ALA A 62 -27.94 -2.80 -6.56
CA ALA A 62 -27.47 -2.92 -5.18
C ALA A 62 -26.11 -3.62 -5.09
N LEU A 63 -25.94 -4.74 -5.79
CA LEU A 63 -24.67 -5.48 -5.85
C LEU A 63 -23.56 -4.63 -6.45
N THR A 64 -23.85 -3.94 -7.56
CA THR A 64 -22.90 -3.05 -8.25
C THR A 64 -22.43 -1.92 -7.33
N GLY A 65 -23.37 -1.21 -6.70
CA GLY A 65 -23.08 -0.11 -5.79
C GLY A 65 -22.29 -0.57 -4.57
N ALA A 66 -22.69 -1.69 -3.94
CA ALA A 66 -21.98 -2.23 -2.79
C ALA A 66 -20.56 -2.67 -3.16
N ALA A 67 -20.39 -3.40 -4.27
CA ALA A 67 -19.10 -3.91 -4.70
C ALA A 67 -18.10 -2.79 -5.02
N TRP A 68 -18.51 -1.80 -5.81
CA TRP A 68 -17.63 -0.68 -6.15
C TRP A 68 -17.43 0.32 -5.01
N GLY A 69 -18.44 0.57 -4.18
CA GLY A 69 -18.27 1.36 -2.97
C GLY A 69 -17.22 0.74 -2.04
N MET A 70 -17.30 -0.58 -1.83
CA MET A 70 -16.34 -1.30 -1.00
C MET A 70 -14.95 -1.37 -1.66
N LEU A 71 -14.89 -1.48 -2.99
CA LEU A 71 -13.63 -1.42 -3.74
C LEU A 71 -12.95 -0.05 -3.58
N ALA A 72 -13.70 1.04 -3.70
CA ALA A 72 -13.16 2.39 -3.53
C ALA A 72 -12.57 2.59 -2.14
N ILE A 73 -13.32 2.20 -1.10
CA ILE A 73 -12.85 2.25 0.30
C ILE A 73 -11.59 1.39 0.49
N HIS A 74 -11.55 0.19 -0.10
CA HIS A 74 -10.40 -0.71 0.00
C HIS A 74 -9.15 -0.11 -0.65
N LEU A 75 -9.28 0.49 -1.84
CA LEU A 75 -8.17 1.13 -2.53
C LEU A 75 -7.66 2.36 -1.77
N GLU A 76 -8.56 3.19 -1.24
CA GLU A 76 -8.20 4.36 -0.44
C GLU A 76 -7.44 3.97 0.84
N ARG A 77 -7.95 2.96 1.57
CA ARG A 77 -7.26 2.43 2.77
C ARG A 77 -5.87 1.91 2.45
N ARG A 78 -5.69 1.26 1.31
CA ARG A 78 -4.38 0.76 0.88
C ARG A 78 -3.44 1.90 0.52
N ALA A 79 -3.90 2.89 -0.25
CA ALA A 79 -3.10 4.07 -0.58
C ALA A 79 -2.63 4.79 0.68
N ALA A 80 -3.53 5.01 1.64
CA ALA A 80 -3.21 5.63 2.93
C ALA A 80 -2.19 4.80 3.74
N ALA A 81 -2.28 3.47 3.71
CA ALA A 81 -1.31 2.61 4.38
C ALA A 81 0.09 2.69 3.73
N TYR A 82 0.16 2.71 2.40
CA TYR A 82 1.42 2.89 1.68
C TYR A 82 2.05 4.25 1.95
N GLU A 83 1.26 5.31 1.93
CA GLU A 83 1.73 6.67 2.24
C GLU A 83 2.30 6.75 3.65
N ARG A 84 1.60 6.20 4.65
CA ARG A 84 2.08 6.16 6.04
C ARG A 84 3.39 5.39 6.18
N ALA A 85 3.51 4.23 5.53
CA ALA A 85 4.74 3.44 5.56
C ALA A 85 5.93 4.18 4.92
N ALA A 86 5.68 4.91 3.83
CA ALA A 86 6.69 5.75 3.20
C ALA A 86 7.14 6.89 4.12
N LEU A 87 6.20 7.58 4.76
CA LEU A 87 6.49 8.64 5.72
C LEU A 87 7.26 8.13 6.94
N GLU A 88 6.86 6.99 7.50
CA GLU A 88 7.55 6.36 8.63
C GLU A 88 9.01 6.04 8.28
N THR A 89 9.27 5.57 7.06
CA THR A 89 10.62 5.30 6.57
C THR A 89 11.46 6.59 6.54
N VAL A 90 10.92 7.67 5.98
CA VAL A 90 11.62 8.97 5.91
C VAL A 90 11.91 9.53 7.31
N VAL A 91 10.93 9.45 8.22
CA VAL A 91 11.10 9.92 9.61
C VAL A 91 12.17 9.10 10.34
N ARG A 92 12.17 7.78 10.14
CA ARG A 92 13.16 6.87 10.72
C ARG A 92 14.57 7.18 10.23
N ASP A 93 14.75 7.36 8.93
CA ASP A 93 16.04 7.68 8.33
C ASP A 93 16.57 9.04 8.82
N ALA A 94 15.70 10.04 8.94
CA ALA A 94 16.05 11.34 9.48
C ALA A 94 16.48 11.26 10.95
N ALA A 95 15.77 10.47 11.77
CA ALA A 95 16.12 10.25 13.17
C ALA A 95 17.48 9.53 13.30
N GLU A 96 17.72 8.50 12.49
CA GLU A 96 19.01 7.80 12.46
C GLU A 96 20.14 8.74 12.05
N PHE A 97 19.93 9.58 11.04
CA PHE A 97 20.91 10.58 10.62
C PHE A 97 21.21 11.61 11.71
N ALA A 98 20.18 12.12 12.40
CA ALA A 98 20.35 13.05 13.52
C ALA A 98 21.13 12.41 14.68
N GLU A 99 20.88 11.14 14.98
CA GLU A 99 21.60 10.40 16.02
C GLU A 99 23.08 10.18 15.65
N ARG A 100 23.37 9.90 14.37
CA ARG A 100 24.75 9.81 13.86
C ARG A 100 25.50 11.15 13.97
N LEU A 101 24.83 12.27 13.74
CA LEU A 101 25.42 13.60 13.94
C LEU A 101 25.68 13.88 15.43
N ARG A 102 24.76 13.47 16.31
CA ARG A 102 24.88 13.64 17.76
C ARG A 102 25.96 12.76 18.39
N SER A 103 26.07 11.52 17.91
CA SER A 103 27.03 10.52 18.40
C SER A 103 28.44 10.69 17.85
N ARG A 104 28.67 11.67 16.96
CA ARG A 104 30.01 11.99 16.45
C ARG A 104 30.83 12.58 17.62
N PRO A 105 31.83 11.86 18.16
CA PRO A 105 32.67 12.41 19.22
C PRO A 105 33.42 13.60 18.63
N GLY A 106 33.53 14.70 19.38
CA GLY A 106 34.38 15.82 19.01
C GLY A 106 35.79 15.34 18.65
N PRO A 107 36.53 16.06 17.77
CA PRO A 107 37.88 15.67 17.41
C PRO A 107 38.66 15.47 18.70
N THR A 108 39.17 14.26 18.86
CA THR A 108 39.89 13.79 20.03
C THR A 108 40.89 14.88 20.43
N GLU A 109 40.66 15.47 21.60
CA GLU A 109 41.57 16.37 22.31
C GLU A 109 42.76 15.51 22.81
N GLY A 110 43.48 14.94 21.85
CA GLY A 110 44.50 13.92 22.00
C GLY A 110 45.76 14.29 21.23
N ARG A 111 46.11 15.59 21.21
CA ARG A 111 47.39 16.04 20.70
C ARG A 111 47.90 17.31 21.38
N SER A 112 48.07 17.23 22.70
CA SER A 112 49.01 18.08 23.43
C SER A 112 49.91 17.19 24.27
N ARG A 113 50.76 16.40 23.61
CA ARG A 113 51.99 15.88 24.22
C ARG A 113 53.04 16.97 24.02
N PRO A 114 53.35 17.82 25.03
CA PRO A 114 54.33 18.86 24.85
C PRO A 114 55.67 18.22 24.56
N ALA A 115 56.28 18.71 23.49
CA ALA A 115 57.63 18.45 23.10
C ALA A 115 58.59 18.75 24.27
N ARG A 116 59.61 17.90 24.41
CA ARG A 116 60.99 18.26 24.77
C ARG A 116 61.13 19.43 25.75
N LEU A 117 61.21 19.13 27.03
CA LEU A 117 62.05 19.88 27.99
C LEU A 117 63.22 18.97 28.35
N SER A 118 64.34 19.15 27.67
CA SER A 118 65.55 19.79 28.25
C SER A 118 66.18 18.91 29.33
N ARG A 119 67.19 18.09 29.01
CA ARG A 119 68.59 18.53 29.06
C ARG A 119 68.89 19.31 30.34
N ARG A 120 69.19 18.63 31.46
CA ARG A 120 70.01 19.22 32.53
C ARG A 120 70.83 18.19 33.29
N ARG A 121 72.10 18.11 32.85
CA ARG A 121 73.35 17.94 33.61
C ARG A 121 73.40 16.87 34.71
N GLN A 122 74.10 15.77 34.41
CA GLN A 122 75.04 15.20 35.39
C GLN A 122 76.28 16.08 35.49
N PRO A 123 76.89 16.18 36.67
CA PRO A 123 78.28 15.73 36.79
C PRO A 123 78.54 14.91 38.06
N LYS A 124 79.43 13.93 37.92
CA LYS A 124 80.07 13.18 39.00
C LYS A 124 81.59 13.31 38.77
N PRO A 125 82.38 13.59 39.81
CA PRO A 125 83.34 12.56 40.23
C PRO A 125 83.06 12.07 41.65
#